data_AF-A0A1L7TG55-F1
#
_entry.id   AF-A0A1L7TG55-F1
#
_cell.length_a   1.000
_cell.length_b   1.000
_cell.length_c   1.000
_cell.angle_alpha   90.00
_cell.angle_beta   90.00
_cell.angle_gamma   90.00
#
_symmetry.space_group_name_H-M   'P 1'
#
loop_
_entity.id
_entity.type
_entity.pdbx_description
1 polymer ?
#
loop_
_entity_poly.entity_id
_entity_poly.type
_entity_poly.pdbx_seq_one_letter_code
_entity_poly.pdbx_strand_id
1 'polypeptide(L)'
;MLSWLVLLALVHATYGSALYAFFTDLTIQVGAQDPTTGKLLYSTCNSKDIPIFPLEKPKILDARETPRNGTALTAVGWGDVNFITAQVFWQTEDNTIVQGKYICNMTTGKLIRDREFQISAAAGVDSIHNETGLSIVNLGEKDGYRLFYHDEDRRVKMLWYTDDDGWNDGGAISQDTAGGMALGSTIHDLKNITVPFPKDSDNVELSRLDKSGLWTLDAFPNTFLGPYTNNTLPSDMYWNLEDEADFSLPAWNSSLEAIGAAVDRSRTRSVFYIGNDKMIHEVKSTKNGWQLGSNQTERAWPVADNASSGLAVVSQQSEGKAWLYYWANETIVQAFKDYDGDWVDAEALPEKLPTNGTDDKKPKDRPAQEPEPEPVESKGLSSGAKAGIGVGVGIGVGALLIGVLTWLWMKRRRERAQQEKVSGIVEVGGSPLEPRLSVFKEDLPRENEHVEPSEMTGQGRPAELSHHDSAVYEMPEHHARE
;
A
#
# COMPACT_ATOMS: atom_id res chain seq x y z
N MET A 1 -31.73 -11.18 -52.38
CA MET A 1 -30.38 -11.74 -52.18
C MET A 1 -29.71 -10.89 -51.11
N LEU A 2 -29.48 -11.46 -49.93
CA LEU A 2 -28.98 -10.78 -48.73
C LEU A 2 -27.52 -10.35 -48.93
N SER A 3 -27.24 -9.06 -48.77
CA SER A 3 -25.88 -8.55 -48.63
C SER A 3 -25.39 -8.77 -47.20
N TRP A 4 -24.28 -9.49 -47.06
CA TRP A 4 -23.53 -9.65 -45.82
C TRP A 4 -22.78 -8.36 -45.50
N LEU A 5 -23.10 -7.76 -44.35
CA LEU A 5 -22.27 -6.75 -43.69
C LEU A 5 -21.43 -7.49 -42.64
N VAL A 6 -20.15 -7.70 -42.96
CA VAL A 6 -19.13 -8.10 -41.99
C VAL A 6 -18.73 -6.84 -41.22
N LEU A 7 -19.28 -6.67 -40.03
CA LEU A 7 -18.79 -5.72 -39.03
C LEU A 7 -17.49 -6.31 -38.45
N LEU A 8 -16.35 -5.88 -38.99
CA LEU A 8 -15.07 -5.97 -38.30
C LEU A 8 -15.12 -5.00 -37.11
N ALA A 9 -15.56 -5.50 -35.96
CA ALA A 9 -15.31 -4.83 -34.69
C ALA A 9 -13.79 -4.84 -34.47
N LEU A 10 -13.13 -3.72 -34.74
CA LEU A 10 -11.82 -3.43 -34.15
C LEU A 10 -12.04 -3.38 -32.64
N VAL A 11 -11.75 -4.49 -31.97
CA VAL A 11 -11.51 -4.53 -30.53
C VAL A 11 -10.30 -3.64 -30.32
N HIS A 12 -10.53 -2.35 -30.04
CA HIS A 12 -9.49 -1.54 -29.44
C HIS A 12 -9.21 -2.21 -28.10
N ALA A 13 -7.99 -2.71 -27.92
CA ALA A 13 -7.56 -3.18 -26.63
C ALA A 13 -7.76 -2.02 -25.65
N THR A 14 -8.70 -2.16 -24.72
CA THR A 14 -8.87 -1.20 -23.64
C THR A 14 -7.64 -1.31 -22.76
N TYR A 15 -6.69 -0.38 -22.90
CA TYR A 15 -5.48 -0.30 -22.06
C TYR A 15 -5.78 0.21 -20.63
N GLY A 16 -6.87 -0.26 -20.01
CA GLY A 16 -7.12 -0.10 -18.57
C GLY A 16 -6.46 -1.27 -17.86
N SER A 17 -5.23 -1.09 -17.41
CA SER A 17 -4.53 -2.09 -16.61
C SER A 17 -4.09 -1.49 -15.28
N ALA A 18 -4.19 -2.29 -14.23
CA ALA A 18 -3.65 -1.94 -12.94
C ALA A 18 -2.15 -1.67 -13.06
N LEU A 19 -1.71 -0.57 -12.47
CA LEU A 19 -0.32 -0.12 -12.44
C LEU A 19 0.20 -0.15 -11.01
N TYR A 20 1.50 -0.37 -10.86
CA TYR A 20 2.21 -0.11 -9.61
C TYR A 20 3.51 0.63 -9.91
N ALA A 21 3.97 1.40 -8.94
CA ALA A 21 5.29 2.01 -8.99
C ALA A 21 5.89 2.12 -7.59
N PHE A 22 7.21 2.05 -7.48
CA PHE A 22 7.92 2.24 -6.22
C PHE A 22 9.31 2.85 -6.43
N PHE A 23 9.76 3.58 -5.42
CA PHE A 23 11.06 4.25 -5.44
C PHE A 23 12.21 3.30 -5.06
N THR A 24 13.35 3.46 -5.72
CA THR A 24 14.66 2.95 -5.31
C THR A 24 15.69 4.07 -5.45
N ASP A 25 16.88 3.91 -4.85
CA ASP A 25 17.94 4.93 -4.98
C ASP A 25 18.52 5.01 -6.40
N LEU A 26 18.18 4.04 -7.27
CA LEU A 26 18.59 4.03 -8.68
C LEU A 26 17.61 4.79 -9.59
N THR A 27 16.32 4.49 -9.46
CA THR A 27 15.20 5.04 -10.25
C THR A 27 13.87 4.55 -9.68
N ILE A 28 12.75 5.07 -10.20
CA ILE A 28 11.44 4.47 -9.99
C ILE A 28 11.34 3.16 -10.79
N GLN A 29 10.74 2.14 -10.20
CA GLN A 29 10.33 0.93 -10.89
C GLN A 29 8.83 0.98 -11.14
N VAL A 30 8.40 0.56 -12.32
CA VAL A 30 7.01 0.61 -12.77
C VAL A 30 6.60 -0.76 -13.28
N GLY A 31 5.38 -1.17 -12.99
CA GLY A 31 4.78 -2.37 -13.56
C GLY A 31 3.31 -2.21 -13.86
N ALA A 32 2.80 -3.16 -14.63
CA ALA A 32 1.41 -3.19 -15.09
C ALA A 32 0.90 -4.63 -15.10
N GLN A 33 -0.42 -4.83 -15.19
CA GLN A 33 -0.96 -6.10 -15.62
C GLN A 33 -1.20 -6.09 -17.13
N ASP A 34 -0.83 -7.15 -17.83
CA ASP A 34 -1.30 -7.34 -19.20
C ASP A 34 -2.80 -7.66 -19.17
N PRO A 35 -3.69 -6.83 -19.77
CA PRO A 35 -5.14 -7.02 -19.64
C PRO A 35 -5.67 -8.25 -20.39
N THR A 36 -4.89 -8.80 -21.32
CA THR A 36 -5.29 -9.98 -22.11
C THR A 36 -4.88 -11.27 -21.41
N THR A 37 -3.70 -11.29 -20.82
CA THR A 37 -3.11 -12.51 -20.24
C THR A 37 -3.16 -12.56 -18.72
N GLY A 38 -3.48 -11.45 -18.05
CA GLY A 38 -3.44 -11.31 -16.59
C GLY A 38 -2.02 -11.34 -15.99
N LYS A 39 -0.97 -11.41 -16.82
CA LYS A 39 0.41 -11.52 -16.37
C LYS A 39 0.94 -10.18 -15.88
N LEU A 40 1.76 -10.20 -14.84
CA LEU A 40 2.38 -8.99 -14.31
C LEU A 40 3.62 -8.64 -15.13
N LEU A 41 3.65 -7.41 -15.62
CA LEU A 41 4.72 -6.80 -16.37
C LEU A 41 5.54 -5.89 -15.45
N TYR A 42 6.82 -5.69 -15.79
CA TYR A 42 7.69 -4.80 -15.01
C TYR A 42 8.75 -4.11 -15.88
N SER A 43 9.16 -2.93 -15.46
CA SER A 43 10.29 -2.19 -16.03
C SER A 43 11.60 -2.92 -15.78
N THR A 44 12.60 -2.67 -16.61
CA THR A 44 13.94 -3.22 -16.43
C THR A 44 14.50 -2.80 -15.07
N CYS A 45 14.75 -3.77 -14.18
CA CYS A 45 15.03 -3.45 -12.77
C CYS A 45 16.37 -2.77 -12.50
N ASN A 46 17.26 -2.66 -13.51
CA ASN A 46 18.53 -1.94 -13.42
C ASN A 46 18.57 -0.71 -14.35
N SER A 47 17.42 -0.22 -14.83
CA SER A 47 17.34 1.06 -15.55
C SER A 47 17.81 2.21 -14.67
N LYS A 48 18.31 3.27 -15.28
CA LYS A 48 18.72 4.50 -14.60
C LYS A 48 17.82 5.63 -15.05
N ASP A 49 17.59 6.58 -14.16
CA ASP A 49 16.81 7.80 -14.40
C ASP A 49 15.34 7.49 -14.71
N ILE A 50 15.03 7.09 -15.94
CA ILE A 50 13.67 6.76 -16.40
C ILE A 50 13.50 5.24 -16.51
N PRO A 51 12.39 4.66 -16.00
CA PRO A 51 12.13 3.23 -16.12
C PRO A 51 12.00 2.79 -17.59
N ILE A 52 12.69 1.71 -17.96
CA ILE A 52 12.63 1.14 -19.31
C ILE A 52 11.57 0.04 -19.32
N PHE A 53 10.48 0.25 -20.07
CA PHE A 53 9.30 -0.62 -20.09
C PHE A 53 9.05 -1.16 -21.51
N PRO A 54 9.59 -2.34 -21.88
CA PRO A 54 9.42 -2.89 -23.22
C PRO A 54 7.99 -3.42 -23.43
N LEU A 55 7.32 -3.00 -24.50
CA LEU A 55 5.97 -3.47 -24.86
C LEU A 55 6.02 -4.61 -25.88
N GLU A 56 6.91 -4.56 -26.87
CA GLU A 56 7.05 -5.62 -27.88
C GLU A 56 7.53 -6.96 -27.29
N LYS A 57 8.43 -6.89 -26.31
CA LYS A 57 9.03 -8.06 -25.62
C LYS A 57 8.98 -7.83 -24.12
N PRO A 58 7.77 -7.89 -23.54
CA PRO A 58 7.57 -7.47 -22.17
C PRO A 58 8.30 -8.39 -21.21
N LYS A 59 8.81 -7.80 -20.14
CA LYS A 59 9.37 -8.56 -19.02
C LYS A 59 8.21 -8.99 -18.13
N ILE A 60 8.03 -10.31 -18.04
CA ILE A 60 6.95 -10.93 -17.29
C ILE A 60 7.50 -11.40 -15.95
N LEU A 61 6.83 -11.02 -14.87
CA LEU A 61 7.13 -11.46 -13.52
C LEU A 61 6.81 -12.95 -13.36
N ASP A 62 7.73 -13.72 -12.77
CA ASP A 62 7.50 -15.13 -12.46
C ASP A 62 6.67 -15.25 -11.17
N ALA A 63 5.35 -15.24 -11.32
CA ALA A 63 4.39 -15.46 -10.24
C ALA A 63 3.95 -16.93 -10.18
N ARG A 64 4.10 -17.56 -9.02
CA ARG A 64 3.63 -18.93 -8.74
C ARG A 64 2.14 -18.89 -8.42
N GLU A 65 1.75 -17.95 -7.57
CA GLU A 65 0.35 -17.71 -7.25
C GLU A 65 -0.22 -16.82 -8.36
N THR A 66 -1.17 -17.34 -9.13
CA THR A 66 -1.61 -16.70 -10.36
C THR A 66 -2.43 -15.44 -10.05
N PRO A 67 -2.03 -14.24 -10.51
CA PRO A 67 -2.82 -13.03 -10.35
C PRO A 67 -4.15 -13.16 -11.09
N ARG A 68 -5.25 -12.76 -10.43
CA ARG A 68 -6.56 -12.62 -11.07
C ARG A 68 -6.46 -11.57 -12.18
N ASN A 69 -7.12 -11.80 -13.32
CA ASN A 69 -7.16 -10.77 -14.36
C ASN A 69 -7.96 -9.55 -13.89
N GLY A 70 -7.40 -8.35 -14.02
CA GLY A 70 -7.96 -7.12 -13.47
C GLY A 70 -7.81 -7.00 -11.95
N THR A 71 -6.83 -7.67 -11.34
CA THR A 71 -6.46 -7.41 -9.93
C THR A 71 -5.85 -6.01 -9.81
N ALA A 72 -6.17 -5.31 -8.73
CA ALA A 72 -5.36 -4.16 -8.33
C ALA A 72 -3.92 -4.61 -8.06
N LEU A 73 -2.97 -3.69 -8.27
CA LEU A 73 -1.55 -3.93 -8.03
C LEU A 73 -0.99 -2.84 -7.13
N THR A 74 -0.11 -3.23 -6.23
CA THR A 74 0.69 -2.27 -5.47
C THR A 74 2.06 -2.87 -5.17
N ALA A 75 3.04 -2.03 -4.87
CA ALA A 75 4.40 -2.50 -4.67
C ALA A 75 5.22 -1.58 -3.77
N VAL A 76 6.20 -2.17 -3.11
CA VAL A 76 7.29 -1.46 -2.44
C VAL A 76 8.60 -2.08 -2.86
N GLY A 77 9.67 -1.30 -2.79
CA GLY A 77 11.01 -1.82 -3.01
C GLY A 77 12.04 -0.91 -2.39
N TRP A 78 13.28 -1.38 -2.45
CA TRP A 78 14.45 -0.65 -1.99
C TRP A 78 15.68 -1.21 -2.70
N GLY A 79 16.76 -0.44 -2.67
CA GLY A 79 18.00 -0.81 -3.31
C GLY A 79 18.68 0.36 -3.98
N ASP A 80 19.86 0.09 -4.48
CA ASP A 80 20.77 1.02 -5.12
C ASP A 80 21.36 0.41 -6.41
N VAL A 81 22.46 0.99 -6.91
CA VAL A 81 23.19 0.49 -8.08
C VAL A 81 23.71 -0.95 -7.96
N ASN A 82 23.80 -1.51 -6.75
CA ASN A 82 24.38 -2.82 -6.48
C ASN A 82 23.33 -3.91 -6.29
N PHE A 83 22.17 -3.58 -5.73
CA PHE A 83 21.08 -4.52 -5.51
C PHE A 83 19.74 -3.80 -5.53
N ILE A 84 18.71 -4.45 -6.07
CA ILE A 84 17.33 -3.97 -6.00
C ILE A 84 16.44 -5.13 -5.55
N THR A 85 15.58 -4.86 -4.57
CA THR A 85 14.52 -5.77 -4.12
C THR A 85 13.17 -5.13 -4.41
N ALA A 86 12.29 -5.92 -5.02
CA ALA A 86 10.89 -5.55 -5.27
C ALA A 86 9.97 -6.47 -4.47
N GLN A 87 8.91 -5.91 -3.92
CA GLN A 87 7.79 -6.64 -3.35
C GLN A 87 6.53 -6.17 -4.06
N VAL A 88 5.90 -7.07 -4.81
CA VAL A 88 4.70 -6.81 -5.60
C VAL A 88 3.54 -7.56 -4.95
N PHE A 89 2.39 -6.91 -4.86
CA PHE A 89 1.20 -7.42 -4.22
C PHE A 89 0.05 -7.47 -5.21
N TRP A 90 -0.70 -8.57 -5.18
CA TRP A 90 -1.87 -8.80 -6.03
C TRP A 90 -2.87 -9.72 -5.35
N GLN A 91 -4.06 -9.80 -5.93
CA GLN A 91 -5.10 -10.74 -5.55
C GLN A 91 -5.18 -11.90 -6.54
N THR A 92 -5.38 -13.11 -6.03
CA THR A 92 -5.65 -14.32 -6.82
C THR A 92 -7.15 -14.52 -7.07
N GLU A 93 -7.52 -15.46 -7.93
CA GLU A 93 -8.93 -15.77 -8.25
C GLU A 93 -9.75 -16.27 -7.04
N ASP A 94 -9.10 -16.80 -6.01
CA ASP A 94 -9.70 -17.24 -4.76
C ASP A 94 -9.72 -16.14 -3.67
N ASN A 95 -9.55 -14.88 -4.08
CA ASN A 95 -9.54 -13.68 -3.24
C ASN A 95 -8.37 -13.56 -2.24
N THR A 96 -7.38 -14.46 -2.31
CA THR A 96 -6.17 -14.37 -1.48
C THR A 96 -5.29 -13.21 -1.91
N ILE A 97 -4.79 -12.42 -0.95
CA ILE A 97 -3.78 -11.39 -1.22
C ILE A 97 -2.40 -12.04 -1.10
N VAL A 98 -1.60 -11.89 -2.14
CA VAL A 98 -0.27 -12.48 -2.27
C VAL A 98 0.80 -11.40 -2.30
N GLN A 99 1.92 -11.68 -1.66
CA GLN A 99 3.17 -10.92 -1.77
C GLN A 99 4.19 -11.76 -2.54
N GLY A 100 4.68 -11.25 -3.67
CA GLY A 100 5.86 -11.77 -4.34
C GLY A 100 7.07 -10.90 -4.06
N LYS A 101 8.14 -11.51 -3.52
CA LYS A 101 9.44 -10.87 -3.32
C LYS A 101 10.40 -11.27 -4.43
N TYR A 102 11.02 -10.28 -5.05
CA TYR A 102 11.92 -10.44 -6.19
C TYR A 102 13.23 -9.71 -5.98
N ILE A 103 14.31 -10.30 -6.46
CA ILE A 103 15.65 -9.71 -6.44
C ILE A 103 16.06 -9.42 -7.88
N CYS A 104 16.53 -8.20 -8.13
CA CYS A 104 17.03 -7.81 -9.43
C CYS A 104 18.35 -8.52 -9.74
N ASN A 105 18.41 -9.19 -10.88
CA ASN A 105 19.66 -9.53 -11.50
C ASN A 105 20.22 -8.27 -12.18
N MET A 106 21.13 -7.57 -11.49
CA MET A 106 21.70 -6.29 -11.94
C MET A 106 22.46 -6.36 -13.27
N THR A 107 22.83 -7.55 -13.75
CA THR A 107 23.46 -7.74 -15.07
C THR A 107 22.43 -7.78 -16.19
N THR A 108 21.30 -8.46 -15.98
CA THR A 108 20.28 -8.69 -17.02
C THR A 108 19.06 -7.77 -16.91
N GLY A 109 18.93 -7.04 -15.79
CA GLY A 109 17.77 -6.22 -15.49
C GLY A 109 16.48 -7.02 -15.36
N LYS A 110 16.57 -8.30 -14.95
CA LYS A 110 15.42 -9.18 -14.71
C LYS A 110 15.15 -9.32 -13.22
N LEU A 111 13.88 -9.26 -12.83
CA LEU A 111 13.44 -9.63 -11.50
C LEU A 111 13.39 -11.16 -11.40
N ILE A 112 14.09 -11.71 -10.41
CA ILE A 112 14.13 -13.14 -10.10
C ILE A 112 13.36 -13.36 -8.81
N ARG A 113 12.38 -14.27 -8.81
CA ARG A 113 11.60 -14.58 -7.62
C ARG A 113 12.50 -15.13 -6.51
N ASP A 114 12.47 -14.47 -5.36
CA ASP A 114 13.02 -14.98 -4.10
C ASP A 114 11.98 -15.89 -3.45
N ARG A 115 10.81 -15.33 -3.13
CA ARG A 115 9.73 -16.00 -2.38
C ARG A 115 8.36 -15.42 -2.73
N GLU A 116 7.31 -16.21 -2.52
CA GLU A 116 5.91 -15.79 -2.58
C GLU A 116 5.18 -16.25 -1.33
N PHE A 117 4.29 -15.40 -0.82
CA PHE A 117 3.54 -15.64 0.41
C PHE A 117 2.07 -15.22 0.23
N GLN A 118 1.15 -16.09 0.60
CA GLN A 118 -0.28 -15.77 0.73
C GLN A 118 -0.48 -14.99 2.04
N ILE A 119 -0.36 -13.67 1.98
CA ILE A 119 -0.27 -12.81 3.18
C ILE A 119 -1.59 -12.68 3.93
N SER A 120 -2.73 -12.71 3.22
CA SER A 120 -4.03 -12.68 3.88
C SER A 120 -4.30 -13.98 4.65
N ALA A 121 -3.98 -15.13 4.05
CA ALA A 121 -4.09 -16.42 4.71
C ALA A 121 -3.17 -16.53 5.94
N ALA A 122 -1.92 -16.03 5.83
CA ALA A 122 -0.99 -15.98 6.94
C ALA A 122 -1.49 -15.09 8.10
N ALA A 123 -2.20 -14.00 7.77
CA ALA A 123 -2.81 -13.10 8.73
C ALA A 123 -4.16 -13.60 9.30
N GLY A 124 -4.68 -14.72 8.81
CA GLY A 124 -5.98 -15.26 9.23
C GLY A 124 -7.18 -14.43 8.74
N VAL A 125 -7.04 -13.69 7.64
CA VAL A 125 -8.13 -12.91 7.04
C VAL A 125 -8.95 -13.78 6.10
N ASP A 126 -10.26 -13.83 6.33
CA ASP A 126 -11.23 -14.60 5.56
C ASP A 126 -12.20 -13.74 4.73
N SER A 127 -12.42 -12.47 5.10
CA SER A 127 -13.29 -11.55 4.35
C SER A 127 -12.47 -10.56 3.51
N ILE A 128 -12.46 -10.78 2.20
CA ILE A 128 -11.79 -9.93 1.20
C ILE A 128 -12.71 -9.78 -0.01
N HIS A 129 -12.97 -8.54 -0.42
CA HIS A 129 -13.73 -8.27 -1.63
C HIS A 129 -13.00 -8.82 -2.87
N ASN A 130 -13.72 -9.49 -3.77
CA ASN A 130 -13.16 -10.07 -5.00
C ASN A 130 -12.61 -9.03 -6.00
N GLU A 131 -13.02 -7.78 -5.85
CA GLU A 131 -12.54 -6.63 -6.64
C GLU A 131 -11.76 -5.62 -5.80
N THR A 132 -11.21 -6.03 -4.66
CA THR A 132 -10.50 -5.10 -3.76
C THR A 132 -9.42 -4.29 -4.49
N GLY A 133 -9.39 -2.98 -4.26
CA GLY A 133 -8.18 -2.20 -4.46
C GLY A 133 -7.05 -2.67 -3.54
N LEU A 134 -5.82 -2.31 -3.90
CA LEU A 134 -4.64 -2.55 -3.08
C LEU A 134 -3.80 -1.28 -3.01
N SER A 135 -3.36 -0.92 -1.81
CA SER A 135 -2.38 0.15 -1.63
C SER A 135 -1.46 -0.19 -0.46
N ILE A 136 -0.20 0.21 -0.52
CA ILE A 136 0.78 -0.14 0.52
C ILE A 136 1.66 1.05 0.86
N VAL A 137 2.03 1.14 2.13
CA VAL A 137 3.10 2.03 2.60
C VAL A 137 4.21 1.27 3.30
N ASN A 138 5.44 1.72 3.08
CA ASN A 138 6.64 1.23 3.77
C ASN A 138 7.03 2.22 4.87
N LEU A 139 6.95 1.78 6.12
CA LEU A 139 7.28 2.57 7.31
C LEU A 139 8.75 2.39 7.75
N GLY A 140 9.54 1.64 7.00
CA GLY A 140 10.94 1.34 7.28
C GLY A 140 11.14 0.03 8.05
N GLU A 141 12.41 -0.34 8.26
CA GLU A 141 12.82 -1.64 8.81
C GLU A 141 12.13 -2.00 10.13
N LYS A 142 11.94 -1.02 11.02
CA LYS A 142 11.34 -1.26 12.34
C LYS A 142 9.82 -1.41 12.29
N ASP A 143 9.15 -0.56 11.53
CA ASP A 143 7.69 -0.46 11.56
C ASP A 143 7.01 -1.23 10.42
N GLY A 144 7.80 -1.70 9.46
CA GLY A 144 7.44 -2.59 8.36
C GLY A 144 6.41 -2.01 7.40
N TYR A 145 5.40 -2.81 7.02
CA TYR A 145 4.46 -2.47 5.96
C TYR A 145 3.04 -2.30 6.49
N ARG A 146 2.25 -1.43 5.85
CA ARG A 146 0.78 -1.41 5.98
C ARG A 146 0.18 -1.52 4.59
N LEU A 147 -0.56 -2.59 4.36
CA LEU A 147 -1.27 -2.85 3.11
C LEU A 147 -2.76 -2.68 3.35
N PHE A 148 -3.43 -1.92 2.50
CA PHE A 148 -4.83 -1.58 2.58
C PHE A 148 -5.61 -2.34 1.50
N TYR A 149 -6.80 -2.80 1.87
CA TYR A 149 -7.70 -3.60 1.04
C TYR A 149 -9.15 -3.39 1.50
N HIS A 150 -10.11 -4.03 0.84
CA HIS A 150 -11.53 -4.02 1.18
C HIS A 150 -11.99 -5.39 1.67
N ASP A 151 -12.78 -5.44 2.74
CA ASP A 151 -13.56 -6.64 3.07
C ASP A 151 -14.78 -6.81 2.14
N GLU A 152 -15.51 -7.90 2.28
CA GLU A 152 -16.70 -8.19 1.44
C GLU A 152 -17.80 -7.11 1.54
N ASP A 153 -17.87 -6.38 2.65
CA ASP A 153 -18.79 -5.25 2.86
C ASP A 153 -18.26 -3.93 2.27
N ARG A 154 -17.12 -3.98 1.56
CA ARG A 154 -16.41 -2.84 0.98
C ARG A 154 -15.92 -1.83 2.03
N ARG A 155 -15.72 -2.26 3.28
CA ARG A 155 -15.03 -1.44 4.28
C ARG A 155 -13.54 -1.50 4.04
N VAL A 156 -12.85 -0.39 4.26
CA VAL A 156 -11.40 -0.35 4.10
C VAL A 156 -10.72 -0.96 5.32
N LYS A 157 -9.93 -1.99 5.09
CA LYS A 157 -9.19 -2.80 6.06
C LYS A 157 -7.70 -2.64 5.85
N MET A 158 -6.92 -3.11 6.83
CA MET A 158 -5.47 -3.04 6.82
C MET A 158 -4.85 -4.37 7.23
N LEU A 159 -3.89 -4.86 6.45
CA LEU A 159 -2.89 -5.82 6.89
C LEU A 159 -1.63 -5.07 7.33
N TRP A 160 -0.96 -5.55 8.37
CA TRP A 160 0.32 -4.99 8.80
C TRP A 160 1.39 -6.05 8.95
N TYR A 161 2.63 -5.65 8.71
CA TYR A 161 3.81 -6.50 8.82
C TYR A 161 4.90 -5.81 9.63
N THR A 162 5.57 -6.58 10.49
CA THR A 162 6.90 -6.30 11.06
C THR A 162 7.75 -7.58 10.97
N ASP A 163 9.07 -7.45 11.08
CA ASP A 163 9.95 -8.63 11.09
C ASP A 163 9.76 -9.52 12.32
N ASP A 164 9.27 -8.94 13.43
CA ASP A 164 9.03 -9.66 14.68
C ASP A 164 7.68 -10.40 14.68
N ASP A 165 6.64 -9.81 14.06
CA ASP A 165 5.27 -10.31 14.16
C ASP A 165 4.77 -10.99 12.88
N GLY A 166 5.44 -10.78 11.75
CA GLY A 166 4.94 -11.21 10.44
C GLY A 166 3.66 -10.46 10.03
N TRP A 167 2.90 -11.03 9.08
CA TRP A 167 1.65 -10.45 8.60
C TRP A 167 0.49 -10.72 9.57
N ASN A 168 -0.24 -9.66 9.92
CA ASN A 168 -1.37 -9.71 10.86
C ASN A 168 -2.54 -8.85 10.34
N ASP A 169 -3.77 -9.19 10.73
CA ASP A 169 -4.94 -8.32 10.52
C ASP A 169 -4.84 -7.08 11.43
N GLY A 170 -4.94 -5.91 10.81
CA GLY A 170 -4.95 -4.60 11.46
C GLY A 170 -6.35 -4.04 11.68
N GLY A 171 -7.39 -4.74 11.22
CA GLY A 171 -8.78 -4.33 11.34
C GLY A 171 -9.19 -3.26 10.33
N ALA A 172 -10.37 -2.69 10.55
CA ALA A 172 -10.92 -1.63 9.72
C ALA A 172 -10.27 -0.28 10.05
N ILE A 173 -9.93 0.48 9.01
CA ILE A 173 -9.47 1.87 9.13
C ILE A 173 -10.63 2.86 8.96
N SER A 174 -11.75 2.42 8.40
CA SER A 174 -13.06 3.08 8.42
C SER A 174 -14.15 2.02 8.51
N GLN A 175 -15.23 2.28 9.26
CA GLN A 175 -16.41 1.41 9.29
C GLN A 175 -17.35 1.68 8.10
N ASP A 176 -17.09 2.74 7.36
CA ASP A 176 -17.92 3.13 6.22
C ASP A 176 -17.72 2.20 5.03
N THR A 177 -18.79 2.07 4.26
CA THR A 177 -18.80 1.30 3.02
C THR A 177 -18.29 2.21 1.90
N ALA A 178 -17.13 1.87 1.34
CA ALA A 178 -16.55 2.66 0.26
C ALA A 178 -17.46 2.68 -0.99
N GLY A 179 -17.57 3.86 -1.62
CA GLY A 179 -18.33 4.08 -2.85
C GLY A 179 -17.70 3.46 -4.10
N GLY A 180 -16.48 2.94 -3.98
CA GLY A 180 -15.74 2.22 -5.01
C GLY A 180 -14.47 1.57 -4.47
N MET A 181 -13.74 0.87 -5.35
CA MET A 181 -12.64 -0.01 -4.96
C MET A 181 -11.25 0.63 -5.04
N ALA A 182 -11.12 1.85 -5.56
CA ALA A 182 -9.81 2.51 -5.68
C ALA A 182 -9.22 2.84 -4.29
N LEU A 183 -7.95 2.48 -4.07
CA LEU A 183 -7.20 2.83 -2.87
C LEU A 183 -5.89 3.54 -3.22
N GLY A 184 -5.66 4.67 -2.56
CA GLY A 184 -4.35 5.33 -2.52
C GLY A 184 -3.80 5.25 -1.10
N SER A 185 -2.50 5.40 -0.95
CA SER A 185 -1.91 5.58 0.37
C SER A 185 -0.60 6.35 0.27
N THR A 186 -0.31 7.13 1.31
CA THR A 186 0.93 7.88 1.41
C THR A 186 1.33 8.08 2.86
N ILE A 187 2.60 8.42 3.07
CA ILE A 187 3.16 8.66 4.39
C ILE A 187 3.68 10.08 4.49
N HIS A 188 3.49 10.66 5.67
CA HIS A 188 4.03 11.94 6.08
C HIS A 188 4.81 11.75 7.38
N ASP A 189 6.13 11.92 7.39
CA ASP A 189 6.96 11.55 8.56
C ASP A 189 6.76 10.06 9.00
N LEU A 190 7.27 9.70 10.18
CA LEU A 190 7.07 8.40 10.80
C LEU A 190 5.61 8.21 11.24
N LYS A 191 4.96 7.19 10.70
CA LYS A 191 3.62 6.68 11.09
C LYS A 191 2.44 7.62 10.84
N ASN A 192 2.59 8.74 10.12
CA ASN A 192 1.43 9.49 9.67
C ASN A 192 0.99 8.98 8.31
N ILE A 193 -0.02 8.12 8.28
CA ILE A 193 -0.51 7.52 7.04
C ILE A 193 -1.75 8.29 6.60
N THR A 194 -1.94 8.45 5.30
CA THR A 194 -3.19 8.93 4.72
C THR A 194 -3.63 7.97 3.63
N VAL A 195 -4.87 7.52 3.70
CA VAL A 195 -5.48 6.55 2.78
C VAL A 195 -6.74 7.18 2.18
N PRO A 196 -6.67 7.80 0.99
CA PRO A 196 -7.84 8.22 0.25
C PRO A 196 -8.55 7.06 -0.43
N PHE A 197 -9.88 7.09 -0.42
CA PHE A 197 -10.74 6.17 -1.16
C PHE A 197 -12.08 6.82 -1.53
N PRO A 198 -12.74 6.38 -2.61
CA PRO A 198 -14.06 6.87 -2.98
C PRO A 198 -15.07 6.65 -1.85
N LYS A 199 -15.74 7.73 -1.41
CA LYS A 199 -16.82 7.62 -0.43
C LYS A 199 -18.16 7.45 -1.12
N ASP A 200 -18.45 8.33 -2.07
CA ASP A 200 -19.71 8.38 -2.79
C ASP A 200 -19.54 9.06 -4.17
N SER A 201 -20.64 9.45 -4.80
CA SER A 201 -20.68 10.09 -6.12
C SER A 201 -20.03 11.47 -6.16
N ASP A 202 -19.71 12.06 -5.02
CA ASP A 202 -19.28 13.45 -4.94
C ASP A 202 -18.03 13.63 -4.07
N ASN A 203 -17.71 12.65 -3.22
CA ASN A 203 -16.70 12.77 -2.17
C ASN A 203 -15.67 11.63 -2.16
N VAL A 204 -14.49 11.99 -1.65
CA VAL A 204 -13.41 11.11 -1.24
C VAL A 204 -13.32 11.14 0.28
N GLU A 205 -13.25 9.97 0.90
CA GLU A 205 -12.94 9.82 2.32
C GLU A 205 -11.44 9.58 2.51
N LEU A 206 -10.93 10.04 3.64
CA LEU A 206 -9.54 9.93 4.06
C LEU A 206 -9.49 9.29 5.43
N SER A 207 -8.91 8.09 5.49
CA SER A 207 -8.47 7.52 6.77
C SER A 207 -7.05 7.98 7.06
N ARG A 208 -6.85 8.65 8.20
CA ARG A 208 -5.57 9.25 8.59
C ARG A 208 -5.08 8.66 9.91
N LEU A 209 -3.95 7.97 9.86
CA LEU A 209 -3.25 7.54 11.07
C LEU A 209 -2.35 8.68 11.53
N ASP A 210 -2.44 9.08 12.79
CA ASP A 210 -1.56 10.08 13.37
C ASP A 210 -0.33 9.46 14.07
N LYS A 211 0.57 10.32 14.58
CA LYS A 211 1.78 9.87 15.28
C LYS A 211 1.51 9.19 16.62
N SER A 212 0.31 9.38 17.19
CA SER A 212 -0.13 8.71 18.41
C SER A 212 -0.67 7.30 18.14
N GLY A 213 -0.85 6.93 16.86
CA GLY A 213 -1.39 5.65 16.44
C GLY A 213 -2.92 5.63 16.41
N LEU A 214 -3.57 6.79 16.41
CA LEU A 214 -5.02 6.92 16.33
C LEU A 214 -5.44 7.24 14.90
N TRP A 215 -6.51 6.58 14.45
CA TRP A 215 -7.16 6.86 13.17
C TRP A 215 -8.19 7.97 13.32
N THR A 216 -8.12 8.96 12.44
CA THR A 216 -9.14 9.99 12.24
C THR A 216 -9.67 9.92 10.82
N LEU A 217 -10.96 10.18 10.65
CA LEU A 217 -11.61 10.26 9.35
C LEU A 217 -11.82 11.71 8.94
N ASP A 218 -11.61 11.99 7.67
CA ASP A 218 -11.75 13.29 7.02
C ASP A 218 -12.30 13.06 5.61
N ALA A 219 -12.81 14.10 4.94
CA ALA A 219 -13.35 13.97 3.60
C ALA A 219 -13.22 15.27 2.80
N PHE A 220 -13.32 15.16 1.49
CA PHE A 220 -13.45 16.29 0.58
C PHE A 220 -14.27 15.88 -0.65
N PRO A 221 -14.92 16.83 -1.37
CA PRO A 221 -14.97 18.26 -1.08
C PRO A 221 -15.79 18.61 0.16
N ASN A 222 -16.82 17.83 0.48
CA ASN A 222 -17.61 18.04 1.70
C ASN A 222 -16.83 17.55 2.93
N THR A 223 -17.02 18.25 4.05
CA THR A 223 -16.33 17.94 5.31
C THR A 223 -17.28 17.30 6.31
N PHE A 224 -16.72 16.44 7.17
CA PHE A 224 -17.46 15.85 8.27
C PHE A 224 -17.70 16.86 9.40
N LEU A 225 -18.86 16.76 10.06
CA LEU A 225 -19.23 17.62 11.18
C LEU A 225 -18.39 17.36 12.44
N GLY A 226 -18.02 16.10 12.67
CA GLY A 226 -17.36 15.65 13.90
C GLY A 226 -15.96 15.12 13.68
N PRO A 227 -15.13 15.06 14.74
CA PRO A 227 -13.95 14.22 14.71
C PRO A 227 -14.41 12.76 14.72
N TYR A 228 -14.34 12.10 13.56
CA TYR A 228 -14.65 10.70 13.43
C TYR A 228 -13.37 9.86 13.43
N THR A 229 -13.50 8.60 13.83
CA THR A 229 -12.38 7.65 13.94
C THR A 229 -12.74 6.35 13.24
N ASN A 230 -11.78 5.43 13.14
CA ASN A 230 -12.03 4.10 12.58
C ASN A 230 -13.02 3.24 13.39
N ASN A 231 -13.46 3.69 14.58
CA ASN A 231 -14.49 3.03 15.38
C ASN A 231 -15.87 3.68 15.25
N THR A 232 -15.98 4.81 14.56
CA THR A 232 -17.26 5.51 14.37
C THR A 232 -18.13 4.72 13.40
N LEU A 233 -19.39 4.48 13.75
CA LEU A 233 -20.33 3.80 12.86
C LEU A 233 -20.82 4.75 11.75
N PRO A 234 -21.13 4.24 10.54
CA PRO A 234 -21.58 5.09 9.43
C PRO A 234 -22.85 5.89 9.74
N SER A 235 -23.76 5.35 10.56
CA SER A 235 -24.99 6.02 11.00
C SER A 235 -24.75 7.27 11.84
N ASP A 236 -23.57 7.39 12.42
CA ASP A 236 -23.19 8.47 13.34
C ASP A 236 -22.30 9.52 12.63
N MET A 237 -22.00 9.29 11.35
CA MET A 237 -21.23 10.20 10.50
C MET A 237 -22.16 11.16 9.78
N TYR A 238 -22.03 12.45 10.07
CA TYR A 238 -22.81 13.52 9.48
C TYR A 238 -21.92 14.51 8.73
N TRP A 239 -22.45 15.02 7.63
CA TRP A 239 -21.84 16.10 6.89
C TRP A 239 -21.98 17.43 7.64
N ASN A 240 -20.97 18.28 7.52
CA ASN A 240 -21.10 19.67 7.92
C ASN A 240 -21.97 20.40 6.88
N LEU A 241 -23.17 20.80 7.28
CA LEU A 241 -24.14 21.49 6.40
C LEU A 241 -23.96 23.01 6.39
N GLU A 242 -23.12 23.56 7.28
CA GLU A 242 -22.87 25.00 7.35
C GLU A 242 -21.75 25.43 6.39
N ASP A 243 -20.85 24.50 6.03
CA ASP A 243 -19.74 24.71 5.10
C ASP A 243 -20.03 23.98 3.78
N GLU A 244 -20.72 24.64 2.86
CA GLU A 244 -20.83 24.15 1.47
C GLU A 244 -19.43 24.07 0.84
N ALA A 245 -19.15 22.98 0.13
CA ALA A 245 -17.85 22.81 -0.51
C ALA A 245 -17.61 23.88 -1.59
N ASP A 246 -16.45 24.54 -1.51
CA ASP A 246 -16.04 25.59 -2.47
C ASP A 246 -15.74 25.05 -3.88
N PHE A 247 -15.72 23.72 -4.06
CA PHE A 247 -15.47 23.06 -5.33
C PHE A 247 -16.16 21.68 -5.40
N SER A 248 -16.35 21.18 -6.62
CA SER A 248 -16.70 19.79 -6.89
C SER A 248 -15.53 19.06 -7.53
N LEU A 249 -15.48 17.72 -7.41
CA LEU A 249 -14.46 16.90 -8.05
C LEU A 249 -14.69 16.87 -9.57
N PRO A 250 -13.77 17.41 -10.40
CA PRO A 250 -13.96 17.43 -11.84
C PRO A 250 -14.00 16.03 -12.43
N ALA A 251 -15.00 15.77 -13.29
CA ALA A 251 -15.19 14.51 -14.01
C ALA A 251 -15.09 13.25 -13.11
N TRP A 252 -15.48 13.36 -11.84
CA TRP A 252 -15.35 12.30 -10.86
C TRP A 252 -16.27 11.11 -11.14
N ASN A 253 -15.79 9.93 -10.75
CA ASN A 253 -16.52 8.68 -10.82
C ASN A 253 -16.05 7.78 -9.68
N SER A 254 -16.90 7.48 -8.71
CA SER A 254 -16.51 6.62 -7.58
C SER A 254 -16.04 5.23 -8.02
N SER A 255 -16.44 4.76 -9.20
CA SER A 255 -16.04 3.47 -9.79
C SER A 255 -14.73 3.52 -10.58
N LEU A 256 -13.90 4.55 -10.36
CA LEU A 256 -12.58 4.65 -10.99
C LEU A 256 -11.63 3.50 -10.57
N GLU A 257 -10.71 3.12 -11.45
CA GLU A 257 -9.79 2.00 -11.25
C GLU A 257 -8.73 2.29 -10.17
N ALA A 258 -8.19 3.51 -10.11
CA ALA A 258 -7.11 3.86 -9.18
C ALA A 258 -7.12 5.31 -8.72
N ILE A 259 -6.84 5.52 -7.42
CA ILE A 259 -6.61 6.83 -6.81
C ILE A 259 -5.20 6.87 -6.22
N GLY A 260 -4.47 7.95 -6.48
CA GLY A 260 -3.10 8.13 -6.04
C GLY A 260 -2.99 9.15 -4.91
N ALA A 261 -1.95 9.01 -4.08
CA ALA A 261 -1.67 9.97 -3.01
C ALA A 261 -0.18 10.32 -2.95
N ALA A 262 0.14 11.59 -2.73
CA ALA A 262 1.50 12.07 -2.56
C ALA A 262 1.60 13.06 -1.40
N VAL A 263 2.82 13.22 -0.87
CA VAL A 263 3.14 14.28 0.09
C VAL A 263 4.37 15.04 -0.39
N ASP A 264 4.26 16.36 -0.46
CA ASP A 264 5.37 17.22 -0.85
C ASP A 264 6.29 17.58 0.34
N ARG A 265 7.35 18.35 0.06
CA ARG A 265 8.32 18.81 1.06
C ARG A 265 7.72 19.69 2.15
N SER A 266 6.65 20.42 1.81
CA SER A 266 5.89 21.26 2.72
C SER A 266 4.83 20.47 3.52
N ARG A 267 4.80 19.14 3.35
CA ARG A 267 3.84 18.23 3.99
C ARG A 267 2.41 18.42 3.49
N THR A 268 2.25 19.04 2.32
CA THR A 268 1.00 19.14 1.59
C THR A 268 0.65 17.74 1.09
N ARG A 269 -0.55 17.28 1.39
CA ARG A 269 -1.10 16.05 0.81
C ARG A 269 -1.77 16.39 -0.51
N SER A 270 -1.50 15.58 -1.52
CA SER A 270 -2.20 15.63 -2.81
C SER A 270 -2.84 14.27 -3.08
N VAL A 271 -4.05 14.31 -3.60
CA VAL A 271 -4.79 13.15 -4.11
C VAL A 271 -4.97 13.33 -5.60
N PHE A 272 -4.70 12.27 -6.36
CA PHE A 272 -4.75 12.27 -7.83
C PHE A 272 -5.69 11.20 -8.33
N TYR A 273 -6.41 11.49 -9.41
CA TYR A 273 -7.21 10.51 -10.13
C TYR A 273 -7.31 10.91 -11.61
N ILE A 274 -7.64 9.93 -12.46
CA ILE A 274 -7.99 10.17 -13.86
C ILE A 274 -9.52 10.24 -13.93
N GLY A 275 -10.05 11.35 -14.42
CA GLY A 275 -11.50 11.56 -14.53
C GLY A 275 -12.14 10.80 -15.70
N ASN A 276 -13.46 10.89 -15.78
CA ASN A 276 -14.24 10.44 -16.95
C ASN A 276 -13.91 11.23 -18.23
N ASP A 277 -13.29 12.40 -18.08
CA ASP A 277 -12.75 13.23 -19.15
C ASP A 277 -11.35 12.79 -19.62
N LYS A 278 -10.80 11.71 -19.03
CA LYS A 278 -9.44 11.18 -19.28
C LYS A 278 -8.32 12.12 -18.84
N MET A 279 -8.63 13.16 -18.08
CA MET A 279 -7.66 14.11 -17.56
C MET A 279 -7.25 13.73 -16.14
N ILE A 280 -6.00 14.05 -15.79
CA ILE A 280 -5.55 13.96 -14.39
C ILE A 280 -6.10 15.17 -13.64
N HIS A 281 -6.64 14.90 -12.46
CA HIS A 281 -7.07 15.91 -11.50
C HIS A 281 -6.28 15.75 -10.21
N GLU A 282 -5.86 16.88 -9.63
CA GLU A 282 -5.22 16.94 -8.31
C GLU A 282 -6.15 17.65 -7.34
N VAL A 283 -6.30 17.11 -6.14
CA VAL A 283 -6.88 17.81 -4.98
C VAL A 283 -5.84 17.85 -3.89
N LYS A 284 -5.55 19.03 -3.34
CA LYS A 284 -4.47 19.23 -2.37
C LYS A 284 -4.96 19.85 -1.07
N SER A 285 -4.37 19.42 0.04
CA SER A 285 -4.64 19.95 1.36
C SER A 285 -4.08 21.37 1.51
N THR A 286 -4.75 22.21 2.27
CA THR A 286 -4.34 23.58 2.60
C THR A 286 -4.55 23.83 4.09
N LYS A 287 -4.28 25.06 4.54
CA LYS A 287 -4.62 25.48 5.91
C LYS A 287 -6.12 25.55 6.16
N ASN A 288 -6.93 25.70 5.10
CA ASN A 288 -8.36 25.95 5.17
C ASN A 288 -9.19 24.74 4.68
N GLY A 289 -8.61 23.53 4.63
CA GLY A 289 -9.27 22.35 4.07
C GLY A 289 -8.63 21.90 2.77
N TRP A 290 -9.42 21.54 1.77
CA TRP A 290 -8.95 21.02 0.48
C TRP A 290 -9.27 21.98 -0.65
N GLN A 291 -8.47 21.94 -1.72
CA GLN A 291 -8.74 22.70 -2.94
C GLN A 291 -8.26 21.93 -4.17
N LEU A 292 -8.77 22.31 -5.33
CA LEU A 292 -8.22 21.84 -6.60
C LEU A 292 -6.75 22.28 -6.77
N GLY A 293 -5.95 21.36 -7.29
CA GLY A 293 -4.65 21.64 -7.87
C GLY A 293 -4.78 22.50 -9.12
N SER A 294 -3.65 23.04 -9.57
CA SER A 294 -3.65 23.81 -10.82
C SER A 294 -3.74 22.84 -12.00
N ASN A 295 -4.61 23.15 -12.96
CA ASN A 295 -4.64 22.42 -14.23
C ASN A 295 -3.24 22.47 -14.87
N GLN A 296 -2.81 21.34 -15.40
CA GLN A 296 -1.56 21.25 -16.13
C GLN A 296 -1.78 21.30 -17.63
N THR A 297 -0.71 21.62 -18.36
CA THR A 297 -0.73 21.54 -19.82
C THR A 297 -0.75 20.08 -20.27
N GLU A 298 -1.25 19.81 -21.47
CA GLU A 298 -1.19 18.46 -22.08
C GLU A 298 0.25 17.96 -22.30
N ARG A 299 1.25 18.83 -22.23
CA ARG A 299 2.66 18.42 -22.24
C ARG A 299 3.07 17.82 -20.91
N ALA A 300 2.66 18.42 -19.80
CA ALA A 300 2.99 17.96 -18.46
C ALA A 300 2.10 16.77 -18.04
N TRP A 301 0.80 16.83 -18.34
CA TRP A 301 -0.16 15.75 -18.15
C TRP A 301 -0.85 15.42 -19.48
N PRO A 302 -0.26 14.56 -20.32
CA PRO A 302 -0.92 14.01 -21.51
C PRO A 302 -2.28 13.38 -21.18
N VAL A 303 -3.21 13.44 -22.14
CA VAL A 303 -4.53 12.82 -22.02
C VAL A 303 -4.38 11.30 -21.89
N ALA A 304 -5.04 10.69 -20.91
CA ALA A 304 -4.99 9.25 -20.72
C ALA A 304 -5.72 8.49 -21.86
N ASP A 305 -5.33 7.25 -22.11
CA ASP A 305 -5.98 6.43 -23.14
C ASP A 305 -7.44 6.11 -22.76
N ASN A 306 -7.67 5.83 -21.47
CA ASN A 306 -8.96 5.46 -20.93
C ASN A 306 -9.39 6.39 -19.78
N ALA A 307 -10.70 6.62 -19.72
CA ALA A 307 -11.35 7.33 -18.61
C ALA A 307 -11.26 6.50 -17.33
N SER A 308 -11.14 7.16 -16.18
CA SER A 308 -11.21 6.48 -14.87
C SER A 308 -10.23 5.31 -14.72
N SER A 309 -9.08 5.39 -15.40
CA SER A 309 -8.15 4.28 -15.59
C SER A 309 -7.06 4.20 -14.52
N GLY A 310 -6.30 3.10 -14.56
CA GLY A 310 -5.15 2.85 -13.69
C GLY A 310 -4.15 4.01 -13.63
N LEU A 311 -3.71 4.30 -12.40
CA LEU A 311 -2.77 5.36 -12.06
C LEU A 311 -1.86 4.86 -10.93
N ALA A 312 -0.55 5.01 -11.08
CA ALA A 312 0.41 4.77 -10.00
C ALA A 312 1.08 6.09 -9.59
N VAL A 313 1.10 6.38 -8.29
CA VAL A 313 1.69 7.59 -7.74
C VAL A 313 2.78 7.24 -6.74
N VAL A 314 3.95 7.85 -6.92
CA VAL A 314 5.09 7.74 -6.00
C VAL A 314 5.54 9.14 -5.64
N SER A 315 5.96 9.34 -4.39
CA SER A 315 6.53 10.62 -3.96
C SER A 315 7.73 10.44 -3.07
N GLN A 316 8.65 11.40 -3.14
CA GLN A 316 9.83 11.48 -2.28
C GLN A 316 9.75 12.78 -1.49
N GLN A 317 9.08 12.70 -0.34
CA GLN A 317 8.73 13.85 0.48
C GLN A 317 9.91 14.79 0.78
N SER A 318 11.09 14.25 1.13
CA SER A 318 12.27 15.04 1.48
C SER A 318 12.76 15.96 0.35
N GLU A 319 12.51 15.56 -0.89
CA GLU A 319 12.90 16.29 -2.10
C GLU A 319 11.73 17.04 -2.74
N GLY A 320 10.50 16.83 -2.28
CA GLY A 320 9.29 17.43 -2.87
C GLY A 320 8.87 16.85 -4.21
N LYS A 321 9.52 15.76 -4.64
CA LYS A 321 9.29 15.12 -5.94
C LYS A 321 8.07 14.20 -5.92
N ALA A 322 7.37 14.14 -7.03
CA ALA A 322 6.30 13.17 -7.27
C ALA A 322 6.31 12.67 -8.71
N TRP A 323 5.94 11.40 -8.90
CA TRP A 323 5.82 10.75 -10.19
C TRP A 323 4.44 10.13 -10.32
N LEU A 324 3.82 10.36 -11.46
CA LEU A 324 2.55 9.77 -11.88
C LEU A 324 2.82 8.91 -13.11
N TYR A 325 2.36 7.66 -13.07
CA TYR A 325 2.43 6.74 -14.20
C TYR A 325 1.04 6.29 -14.60
N TYR A 326 0.74 6.39 -15.89
CA TYR A 326 -0.54 6.02 -16.47
C TYR A 326 -0.39 5.77 -17.97
N TRP A 327 -1.39 5.14 -18.58
CA TRP A 327 -1.40 4.87 -20.02
C TRP A 327 -1.86 6.10 -20.81
N ALA A 328 -1.02 6.55 -21.73
CA ALA A 328 -1.32 7.60 -22.69
C ALA A 328 -0.58 7.33 -24.00
N ASN A 329 -1.29 7.46 -25.12
CA ASN A 329 -0.79 7.18 -26.46
C ASN A 329 -0.20 5.76 -26.57
N GLU A 330 -0.92 4.78 -26.04
CA GLU A 330 -0.61 3.34 -26.08
C GLU A 330 0.70 2.94 -25.38
N THR A 331 1.25 3.82 -24.55
CA THR A 331 2.42 3.55 -23.70
C THR A 331 2.20 4.09 -22.30
N ILE A 332 3.05 3.69 -21.36
CA ILE A 332 3.07 4.29 -20.04
C ILE A 332 3.84 5.61 -20.14
N VAL A 333 3.25 6.70 -19.65
CA VAL A 333 3.93 8.00 -19.53
C VAL A 333 4.29 8.28 -18.08
N GLN A 334 5.38 9.02 -17.89
CA GLN A 334 5.81 9.57 -16.62
C GLN A 334 5.51 11.07 -16.59
N ALA A 335 4.52 11.46 -15.78
CA ALA A 335 4.38 12.85 -15.37
C ALA A 335 5.21 13.08 -14.10
N PHE A 336 6.07 14.08 -14.10
CA PHE A 336 7.05 14.31 -13.04
C PHE A 336 6.92 15.71 -12.46
N LYS A 337 6.83 15.78 -11.13
CA LYS A 337 6.94 17.01 -10.36
C LYS A 337 8.35 17.12 -9.79
N ASP A 338 9.04 18.19 -10.15
CA ASP A 338 10.44 18.40 -9.79
C ASP A 338 10.61 18.94 -8.35
N TYR A 339 11.85 19.30 -8.00
CA TYR A 339 12.19 19.80 -6.66
C TYR A 339 11.74 21.25 -6.42
N ASP A 340 11.48 22.01 -7.47
CA ASP A 340 10.92 23.38 -7.41
C ASP A 340 9.40 23.33 -7.21
N GLY A 341 8.79 22.17 -7.44
CA GLY A 341 7.37 21.92 -7.28
C GLY A 341 6.58 22.13 -8.57
N ASP A 342 7.27 22.26 -9.70
CA ASP A 342 6.69 22.41 -11.02
C ASP A 342 6.53 21.05 -11.69
N TRP A 343 5.45 20.91 -12.45
CA TRP A 343 5.26 19.76 -13.33
C TRP A 343 5.99 20.01 -14.64
N VAL A 344 6.96 19.16 -14.95
CA VAL A 344 7.70 19.23 -16.22
C VAL A 344 7.00 18.44 -17.31
N ASP A 345 7.44 18.63 -18.57
CA ASP A 345 6.93 17.86 -19.71
C ASP A 345 7.04 16.35 -19.44
N ALA A 346 5.95 15.63 -19.68
CA ALA A 346 5.88 14.19 -19.47
C ALA A 346 6.74 13.45 -20.50
N GLU A 347 7.25 12.30 -20.07
CA GLU A 347 8.09 11.43 -20.89
C GLU A 347 7.43 10.07 -21.06
N ALA A 348 7.32 9.59 -22.30
CA ALA A 348 6.92 8.21 -22.57
C ALA A 348 8.03 7.26 -22.09
N LEU A 349 7.66 6.16 -21.43
CA LEU A 349 8.65 5.18 -20.97
C LEU A 349 9.35 4.53 -22.18
N PRO A 350 10.68 4.52 -22.23
CA PRO A 350 11.43 3.93 -23.34
C PRO A 350 11.28 2.41 -23.37
N GLU A 351 11.14 1.85 -24.57
CA GLU A 351 11.07 0.40 -24.76
C GLU A 351 12.44 -0.31 -24.71
N LYS A 352 13.53 0.43 -24.94
CA LYS A 352 14.89 -0.09 -25.02
C LYS A 352 15.84 0.81 -24.24
N LEU A 353 16.93 0.23 -23.76
CA LEU A 353 18.05 1.00 -23.20
C LEU A 353 18.52 2.00 -24.26
N PRO A 354 18.69 3.29 -23.91
CA PRO A 354 19.35 4.23 -24.80
C PRO A 354 20.76 3.69 -25.09
N THR A 355 20.99 3.28 -26.33
CA THR A 355 22.33 2.94 -26.80
C THR A 355 23.12 4.22 -26.85
N ASN A 356 24.04 4.42 -25.89
CA ASN A 356 25.08 5.44 -26.00
C ASN A 356 25.95 5.10 -27.21
N GLY A 357 25.58 5.66 -28.36
CA GLY A 357 26.22 5.45 -29.64
C GLY A 357 25.44 6.19 -30.72
N THR A 358 26.01 7.31 -31.17
CA THR A 358 25.85 7.92 -32.49
C THR A 358 24.99 7.10 -33.46
N ASP A 359 23.75 7.53 -33.71
CA ASP A 359 23.27 7.90 -35.04
C ASP A 359 21.82 8.44 -35.01
N ASP A 360 21.62 9.48 -35.82
CA ASP A 360 20.36 10.03 -36.32
C ASP A 360 19.40 10.78 -35.38
N LYS A 361 19.80 12.00 -35.00
CA LYS A 361 19.05 13.20 -35.41
C LYS A 361 20.01 14.28 -35.87
N LYS A 362 20.01 14.55 -37.17
CA LYS A 362 20.55 15.77 -37.78
C LYS A 362 19.45 16.83 -37.78
N PRO A 363 19.52 17.91 -37.00
CA PRO A 363 18.89 19.17 -37.39
C PRO A 363 19.86 19.89 -38.32
N LYS A 364 19.39 20.17 -39.54
CA LYS A 364 20.04 21.12 -40.45
C LYS A 364 19.96 22.54 -39.84
N ASP A 365 21.08 23.25 -40.00
CA ASP A 365 21.24 24.70 -40.06
C ASP A 365 21.20 25.53 -38.75
N ARG A 366 22.37 25.72 -38.12
CA ARG A 366 22.86 27.05 -37.67
C ARG A 366 24.40 27.06 -37.47
N PRO A 367 25.13 28.16 -37.76
CA PRO A 367 26.58 28.11 -37.98
C PRO A 367 27.44 28.21 -36.70
N ALA A 368 28.69 27.78 -36.86
CA ALA A 368 29.71 27.50 -35.86
C ALA A 368 30.43 28.72 -35.23
N GLN A 369 30.82 28.57 -33.95
CA GLN A 369 32.03 29.03 -33.21
C GLN A 369 31.69 29.27 -31.72
N GLU A 370 32.49 28.99 -30.68
CA GLU A 370 33.73 28.25 -30.36
C GLU A 370 33.86 28.32 -28.80
N PRO A 371 34.88 27.71 -28.15
CA PRO A 371 34.80 26.58 -27.23
C PRO A 371 34.42 26.86 -25.75
N GLU A 372 33.98 25.80 -25.09
CA GLU A 372 33.66 25.65 -23.66
C GLU A 372 34.93 25.57 -22.77
N PRO A 373 34.95 26.15 -21.55
CA PRO A 373 35.97 25.83 -20.55
C PRO A 373 35.54 24.61 -19.69
N GLU A 374 36.50 23.73 -19.44
CA GLU A 374 36.37 22.44 -18.75
C GLU A 374 35.65 22.48 -17.39
N PRO A 375 34.90 21.42 -17.02
CA PRO A 375 34.29 21.33 -15.70
C PRO A 375 35.32 20.99 -14.62
N VAL A 376 35.43 21.89 -13.64
CA VAL A 376 36.23 21.74 -12.43
C VAL A 376 35.66 20.60 -11.57
N GLU A 377 36.55 19.65 -11.22
CA GLU A 377 36.31 18.65 -10.18
C GLU A 377 35.80 19.29 -8.89
N SER A 378 34.53 19.03 -8.54
CA SER A 378 34.03 19.31 -7.20
C SER A 378 34.24 18.10 -6.30
N LYS A 379 35.28 18.25 -5.48
CA LYS A 379 35.67 17.37 -4.39
C LYS A 379 34.48 16.98 -3.52
N GLY A 380 34.38 15.68 -3.26
CA GLY A 380 33.50 15.11 -2.26
C GLY A 380 33.72 15.72 -0.87
N LEU A 381 32.60 15.92 -0.17
CA LEU A 381 32.57 16.22 1.26
C LEU A 381 31.58 15.27 1.95
N SER A 382 32.17 14.35 2.71
CA SER A 382 31.82 13.82 4.04
C SER A 382 30.36 13.45 4.37
N SER A 383 30.15 12.15 4.61
CA SER A 383 28.97 11.44 5.10
C SER A 383 28.45 11.83 6.50
N GLY A 384 28.66 13.07 6.95
CA GLY A 384 28.40 13.49 8.33
C GLY A 384 27.10 14.26 8.60
N ALA A 385 26.24 14.51 7.61
CA ALA A 385 25.11 15.44 7.78
C ALA A 385 23.83 15.07 6.98
N LYS A 386 23.42 13.79 6.96
CA LYS A 386 22.11 13.37 6.45
C LYS A 386 21.38 12.40 7.39
N ALA A 387 21.16 12.83 8.63
CA ALA A 387 20.19 12.22 9.54
C ALA A 387 18.87 12.98 9.44
N GLY A 388 17.91 12.43 8.69
CA GLY A 388 16.57 12.98 8.56
C GLY A 388 15.95 12.66 7.22
N ILE A 389 15.39 11.44 7.11
CA ILE A 389 14.61 10.92 5.99
C ILE A 389 15.47 10.52 4.77
N GLY A 390 15.79 9.23 4.73
CA GLY A 390 16.52 8.54 3.67
C GLY A 390 16.81 7.11 4.12
N VAL A 391 16.27 6.13 3.40
CA VAL A 391 16.64 4.72 3.56
C VAL A 391 18.13 4.61 3.25
N GLY A 392 18.90 4.00 4.15
CA GLY A 392 20.35 3.88 4.02
C GLY A 392 20.85 2.63 4.71
N VAL A 393 21.15 1.61 3.90
CA VAL A 393 21.81 0.36 4.29
C VAL A 393 23.31 0.61 4.41
N GLY A 394 23.98 -0.02 5.40
CA GLY A 394 25.38 -0.42 5.19
C GLY A 394 26.32 -0.45 6.40
N ILE A 395 26.93 -1.63 6.58
CA ILE A 395 28.23 -1.94 7.22
C ILE A 395 28.23 -2.05 8.75
N GLY A 396 27.89 -3.25 9.24
CA GLY A 396 28.16 -3.63 10.63
C GLY A 396 27.97 -5.12 10.97
N VAL A 397 27.72 -6.01 10.02
CA VAL A 397 27.30 -7.40 10.35
C VAL A 397 28.42 -8.23 11.00
N GLY A 398 29.69 -7.90 10.76
CA GLY A 398 30.81 -8.59 11.42
C GLY A 398 31.00 -8.25 12.90
N ALA A 399 30.75 -7.00 13.30
CA ALA A 399 30.97 -6.54 14.68
C ALA A 399 29.71 -6.68 15.57
N LEU A 400 28.51 -6.53 14.99
CA LEU A 400 27.24 -6.69 15.72
C LEU A 400 27.00 -8.14 16.14
N LEU A 401 27.37 -9.12 15.32
CA LEU A 401 27.25 -10.53 15.71
C LEU A 401 28.17 -10.89 16.89
N ILE A 402 29.39 -10.34 16.93
CA ILE A 402 30.31 -10.56 18.07
C ILE A 402 29.79 -9.85 19.33
N GLY A 403 29.23 -8.64 19.19
CA GLY A 403 28.62 -7.89 20.29
C GLY A 403 27.38 -8.59 20.87
N VAL A 404 26.50 -9.11 20.02
CA VAL A 404 25.30 -9.85 20.45
C VAL A 404 25.67 -11.19 21.07
N LEU A 405 26.65 -11.91 20.53
CA LEU A 405 27.13 -13.17 21.12
C LEU A 405 27.85 -12.96 22.46
N THR A 406 28.67 -11.90 22.60
CA THR A 406 29.30 -11.56 23.89
C THR A 406 28.28 -11.06 24.91
N TRP A 407 27.25 -10.30 24.49
CA TRP A 407 26.17 -9.87 25.38
C TRP A 407 25.29 -11.05 25.85
N LEU A 408 24.90 -11.96 24.95
CA LEU A 408 24.15 -13.17 25.31
C LEU A 408 24.96 -14.10 26.24
N TRP A 409 26.28 -14.21 26.02
CA TRP A 409 27.16 -14.99 26.90
C TRP A 409 27.32 -14.34 28.28
N MET A 410 27.44 -13.00 28.35
CA MET A 410 27.45 -12.28 29.63
C MET A 410 26.10 -12.34 30.36
N LYS A 411 24.97 -12.29 29.65
CA LYS A 411 23.62 -12.43 30.23
C LYS A 411 23.43 -13.82 30.87
N ARG A 412 23.79 -14.89 30.16
CA ARG A 412 23.78 -16.27 30.69
C ARG A 412 24.70 -16.46 31.90
N ARG A 413 25.83 -15.75 31.96
CA ARG A 413 26.76 -15.84 33.11
C ARG A 413 26.25 -15.07 34.33
N ARG A 414 25.53 -13.96 34.14
CA ARG A 414 24.92 -13.17 35.23
C ARG A 414 23.73 -13.90 35.88
N GLU A 415 22.94 -14.63 35.10
CA GLU A 415 21.83 -15.45 35.64
C GLU A 415 22.35 -16.60 36.52
N ARG A 416 23.50 -17.21 36.17
CA ARG A 416 24.15 -18.22 37.02
C ARG A 416 24.78 -17.62 38.29
N ALA A 417 25.33 -16.41 38.21
CA ALA A 417 25.87 -15.71 39.38
C ALA A 417 24.79 -15.18 40.34
N GLN A 418 23.55 -15.00 39.88
CA GLN A 418 22.41 -14.66 40.75
C GLN A 418 21.80 -15.89 41.43
N GLN A 419 21.94 -17.10 40.87
CA GLN A 419 21.60 -18.35 41.57
C GLN A 419 22.60 -18.72 42.68
N GLU A 420 23.86 -18.27 42.61
CA GLU A 420 24.83 -18.44 43.70
C GLU A 420 24.70 -17.41 44.84
N LYS A 421 23.95 -16.32 44.66
CA LYS A 421 23.76 -15.28 45.70
C LYS A 421 22.49 -15.42 46.55
N VAL A 422 21.67 -16.45 46.30
CA VAL A 422 20.46 -16.76 47.10
C VAL A 422 20.68 -17.97 48.03
N SER A 423 21.82 -18.65 47.96
CA SER A 423 22.16 -19.82 48.81
C SER A 423 23.16 -19.50 49.93
N GLY A 424 23.04 -18.32 50.54
CA GLY A 424 24.04 -17.80 51.48
C GLY A 424 23.48 -17.12 52.72
N ILE A 425 22.39 -17.61 53.33
CA ILE A 425 22.03 -17.32 54.74
C ILE A 425 21.40 -18.59 55.36
N VAL A 426 22.12 -19.20 56.30
CA VAL A 426 21.70 -20.17 57.35
C VAL A 426 21.69 -19.34 58.65
N GLU A 427 20.78 -19.36 59.63
CA GLU A 427 20.05 -20.39 60.41
C GLU A 427 18.96 -19.59 61.23
N VAL A 428 17.79 -20.06 61.65
CA VAL A 428 17.50 -21.12 62.64
C VAL A 428 16.01 -21.52 62.57
N GLY A 429 15.75 -22.83 62.58
CA GLY A 429 14.62 -23.42 63.32
C GLY A 429 13.47 -24.05 62.51
N GLY A 430 13.52 -25.36 62.28
CA GLY A 430 12.33 -26.18 61.98
C GLY A 430 12.58 -27.38 61.06
N SER A 431 12.59 -28.58 61.64
CA SER A 431 12.94 -29.89 61.05
C SER A 431 11.86 -30.50 60.10
N PRO A 432 12.18 -31.62 59.38
CA PRO A 432 11.98 -31.75 57.93
C PRO A 432 10.87 -32.73 57.52
N LEU A 433 10.37 -32.57 56.28
CA LEU A 433 9.95 -33.71 55.46
C LEU A 433 10.50 -33.50 54.04
N GLU A 434 11.38 -34.43 53.66
CA GLU A 434 12.05 -34.57 52.37
C GLU A 434 11.12 -35.20 51.28
N PRO A 435 11.57 -35.24 50.01
CA PRO A 435 10.74 -35.05 48.82
C PRO A 435 10.65 -36.30 47.93
N ARG A 436 9.79 -36.24 46.89
CA ARG A 436 10.03 -36.91 45.59
C ARG A 436 9.47 -36.04 44.46
N LEU A 437 10.31 -35.45 43.61
CA LEU A 437 10.98 -36.00 42.41
C LEU A 437 10.01 -36.42 41.28
N SER A 438 9.71 -35.45 40.41
CA SER A 438 10.02 -35.40 38.97
C SER A 438 9.62 -36.51 37.97
N VAL A 439 9.21 -36.02 36.79
CA VAL A 439 9.40 -36.54 35.41
C VAL A 439 8.30 -37.45 34.83
N PHE A 440 7.75 -37.04 33.69
CA PHE A 440 7.60 -37.71 32.36
C PHE A 440 6.58 -36.87 31.57
N LYS A 441 6.92 -36.06 30.56
CA LYS A 441 7.38 -36.31 29.17
C LYS A 441 6.68 -37.46 28.44
N GLU A 442 5.91 -37.03 27.42
CA GLU A 442 5.50 -37.69 26.16
C GLU A 442 4.85 -39.07 26.23
N ASP A 443 3.62 -39.18 25.69
CA ASP A 443 3.30 -40.20 24.68
C ASP A 443 2.02 -39.82 23.90
N LEU A 444 2.08 -40.00 22.59
CA LEU A 444 1.02 -39.84 21.58
C LEU A 444 -0.04 -40.96 21.71
N PRO A 445 -1.31 -40.74 21.33
CA PRO A 445 -2.22 -41.84 21.00
C PRO A 445 -2.45 -41.96 19.49
N ARG A 446 -2.27 -43.19 19.01
CA ARG A 446 -2.66 -43.66 17.69
C ARG A 446 -3.96 -44.46 17.84
N GLU A 447 -4.98 -44.03 17.10
CA GLU A 447 -6.00 -44.78 16.34
C GLU A 447 -6.59 -46.09 16.92
N ASN A 448 -7.93 -46.08 17.02
CA ASN A 448 -8.89 -47.20 17.19
C ASN A 448 -9.19 -47.70 18.61
N GLU A 449 -10.17 -47.08 19.26
CA GLU A 449 -11.16 -47.82 20.05
C GLU A 449 -12.51 -47.09 20.07
N HIS A 450 -13.57 -47.78 19.62
CA HIS A 450 -14.96 -47.35 19.77
C HIS A 450 -15.39 -47.58 21.23
N VAL A 451 -15.81 -46.51 21.91
CA VAL A 451 -16.57 -46.59 23.16
C VAL A 451 -17.78 -45.68 23.04
N GLU A 452 -18.97 -46.26 23.18
CA GLU A 452 -20.28 -45.60 23.21
C GLU A 452 -20.39 -44.57 24.35
N PRO A 453 -21.26 -43.55 24.20
CA PRO A 453 -21.39 -42.48 25.18
C PRO A 453 -22.07 -42.97 26.47
N SER A 454 -21.40 -42.76 27.61
CA SER A 454 -22.00 -42.97 28.92
C SER A 454 -22.98 -41.85 29.23
N GLU A 455 -24.27 -42.18 29.23
CA GLU A 455 -25.31 -41.43 29.93
C GLU A 455 -24.92 -41.25 31.40
N MET A 456 -25.04 -40.03 31.93
CA MET A 456 -25.39 -39.87 33.34
C MET A 456 -26.17 -38.57 33.60
N THR A 457 -27.44 -38.80 33.91
CA THR A 457 -28.20 -38.26 35.05
C THR A 457 -28.46 -36.76 35.10
N GLY A 458 -29.67 -36.41 34.71
CA GLY A 458 -30.32 -35.17 35.09
C GLY A 458 -30.59 -35.09 36.60
N GLN A 459 -30.27 -33.93 37.17
CA GLN A 459 -31.00 -33.37 38.30
C GLN A 459 -31.69 -32.11 37.81
N GLY A 460 -33.01 -32.19 37.66
CA GLY A 460 -33.84 -31.06 37.30
C GLY A 460 -34.06 -30.12 38.48
N ARG A 461 -34.08 -28.82 38.17
CA ARG A 461 -35.18 -27.90 38.51
C ARG A 461 -35.13 -26.69 37.57
N PRO A 462 -36.27 -26.23 37.06
CA PRO A 462 -36.34 -25.21 36.00
C PRO A 462 -36.08 -23.80 36.54
N ALA A 463 -35.39 -22.98 35.75
CA ALA A 463 -35.34 -21.54 35.93
C ALA A 463 -36.65 -20.93 35.41
N GLU A 464 -37.46 -20.39 36.32
CA GLU A 464 -38.65 -19.62 35.96
C GLU A 464 -38.24 -18.28 35.33
N LEU A 465 -38.76 -18.03 34.14
CA LEU A 465 -38.73 -16.73 33.45
C LEU A 465 -39.77 -15.81 34.10
N SER A 466 -39.31 -14.81 34.84
CA SER A 466 -40.15 -13.70 35.25
C SER A 466 -40.43 -12.81 34.03
N HIS A 467 -41.67 -12.92 33.54
CA HIS A 467 -42.34 -11.95 32.70
C HIS A 467 -42.11 -10.53 33.23
N HIS A 468 -41.54 -9.65 32.40
CA HIS A 468 -41.66 -8.21 32.58
C HIS A 468 -42.47 -7.67 31.41
N ASP A 469 -43.58 -7.02 31.76
CA ASP A 469 -44.61 -6.50 30.89
C ASP A 469 -44.07 -5.62 29.75
N SER A 470 -44.46 -5.98 28.54
CA SER A 470 -44.42 -5.13 27.35
C SER A 470 -45.35 -3.93 27.58
N ALA A 471 -44.77 -2.75 27.75
CA ALA A 471 -45.49 -1.49 27.67
C ALA A 471 -45.97 -1.29 26.23
N VAL A 472 -47.28 -1.43 26.04
CA VAL A 472 -47.99 -1.03 24.82
C VAL A 472 -48.05 0.50 24.83
N TYR A 473 -47.45 1.13 23.82
CA TYR A 473 -47.60 2.55 23.56
C TYR A 473 -48.87 2.75 22.72
N GLU A 474 -49.94 3.20 23.35
CA GLU A 474 -51.20 3.58 22.70
C GLU A 474 -51.09 5.05 22.24
N MET A 475 -51.13 5.30 20.93
CA MET A 475 -51.16 6.65 20.36
C MET A 475 -52.57 7.25 20.51
N PRO A 476 -52.72 8.51 20.95
CA PRO A 476 -54.01 9.18 20.91
C PRO A 476 -54.36 9.61 19.47
N GLU A 477 -55.38 8.99 18.90
CA GLU A 477 -56.16 9.60 17.81
C GLU A 477 -56.91 10.83 18.36
N HIS A 478 -56.75 11.99 17.72
CA HIS A 478 -57.71 13.08 17.84
C HIS A 478 -57.96 13.77 16.49
N HIS A 479 -59.09 13.36 15.90
CA HIS A 479 -60.10 14.15 15.20
C HIS A 479 -59.69 15.28 14.25
N ALA A 480 -59.89 14.99 12.96
CA ALA A 480 -60.38 15.97 11.99
C ALA A 480 -61.87 16.29 12.25
N ARG A 481 -62.23 17.57 12.24
CA ARG A 481 -63.56 18.07 11.84
C ARG A 481 -63.49 19.54 11.42
N GLU A 482 -63.98 19.76 10.20
CA GLU A 482 -64.45 20.99 9.51
C GLU A 482 -63.44 22.08 9.16
#